data_AF-A0AA35Y1V8-F1
#
_entry.id   AF-A0AA35Y1V8-F1
#
_cell.length_a   1.000
_cell.length_b   1.000
_cell.length_c   1.000
_cell.angle_alpha   90.00
_cell.angle_beta   90.00
_cell.angle_gamma   90.00
#
_symmetry.space_group_name_H-M   'P 1'
#
loop_
_entity.id
_entity.type
_entity.pdbx_description
1 polymer ?
#
loop_
_entity_poly.entity_id
_entity_poly.type
_entity_poly.pdbx_seq_one_letter_code
_entity_poly.pdbx_strand_id
1 'polypeptide(L)'
;MPPIKETHLILLLLGSFPKGTFFICLLSQKIVSSFCLQFDVPATSRLQSGFIIFSLYNDFLFFLLLHSTLAPEQLVWCGMDSVLLYWDDMLLMVGPYGDLVRYLYDEPIIIIPECDGSRILSNLNMEFLQQAPASTESIFKIGSIEPTSLLYDALDHFDRRNAKDDENLRLIKTSLPEAVKVFRCYKT
;
A
#
# COMPACT_ATOMS: atom_id res chain seq x y z
N MET A 1 -28.65 23.30 -12.72
CA MET A 1 -27.21 23.42 -12.41
C MET A 1 -27.08 23.35 -10.90
N PRO A 2 -26.72 22.21 -10.28
CA PRO A 2 -26.55 22.16 -8.83
C PRO A 2 -25.21 22.81 -8.45
N PRO A 3 -25.08 23.34 -7.23
CA PRO A 3 -23.94 24.14 -6.82
C PRO A 3 -22.73 23.25 -6.56
N ILE A 4 -21.61 23.59 -7.18
CA ILE A 4 -20.29 23.04 -6.87
C ILE A 4 -19.89 23.57 -5.49
N LYS A 5 -20.18 22.80 -4.45
CA LYS A 5 -19.66 23.02 -3.09
C LYS A 5 -18.92 21.77 -2.65
N GLU A 6 -17.62 21.75 -2.91
CA GLU A 6 -16.64 21.12 -2.01
C GLU A 6 -15.25 21.64 -2.41
N THR A 7 -14.67 22.41 -1.51
CA THR A 7 -13.39 23.08 -1.63
C THR A 7 -12.29 22.02 -1.67
N HIS A 8 -11.76 21.75 -2.87
CA HIS A 8 -10.58 20.90 -3.08
C HIS A 8 -9.32 21.62 -2.56
N LEU A 9 -9.07 21.56 -1.26
CA LEU A 9 -7.82 22.04 -0.66
C LEU A 9 -6.76 20.94 -0.75
N ILE A 10 -5.86 21.05 -1.73
CA ILE A 10 -4.51 20.49 -1.64
C ILE A 10 -3.69 21.54 -0.88
N LEU A 11 -3.34 21.28 0.37
CA LEU A 11 -2.45 22.16 1.13
C LEU A 11 -1.09 21.47 1.28
N LEU A 12 -0.20 21.74 0.33
CA LEU A 12 1.23 21.50 0.50
C LEU A 12 1.78 22.65 1.36
N LEU A 13 1.92 22.43 2.67
CA LEU A 13 2.66 23.38 3.51
C LEU A 13 4.13 22.95 3.53
N LEU A 14 4.95 23.63 2.75
CA LEU A 14 6.38 23.74 2.99
C LEU A 14 6.58 24.66 4.20
N GLY A 15 6.81 24.08 5.38
CA GLY A 15 7.02 24.81 6.63
C GLY A 15 8.46 24.71 7.08
N SER A 16 9.06 25.83 7.49
CA SER A 16 10.36 25.87 8.17
C SER A 16 10.17 26.33 9.62
N PHE A 17 10.55 25.51 10.58
CA PHE A 17 10.65 25.89 12.00
C PHE A 17 12.15 26.13 12.33
N PRO A 18 12.48 26.88 13.39
CA PRO A 18 13.86 27.22 13.76
C PRO A 18 14.83 26.04 14.01
N LYS A 19 14.37 24.77 13.96
CA LYS A 19 15.19 23.56 14.09
C LYS A 19 15.03 22.54 12.94
N GLY A 20 14.38 22.91 11.82
CA GLY A 20 14.24 22.01 10.68
C GLY A 20 13.16 22.42 9.68
N THR A 21 13.31 21.90 8.45
CA THR A 21 12.30 21.99 7.40
C THR A 21 11.39 20.76 7.48
N PHE A 22 10.07 20.96 7.39
CA PHE A 22 9.10 19.86 7.39
C PHE A 22 8.31 19.86 6.07
N PHE A 23 7.95 18.67 5.61
CA PHE A 23 7.02 18.47 4.49
C PHE A 23 5.69 17.98 5.06
N ILE A 24 4.66 18.84 4.98
CA ILE A 24 3.29 18.46 5.35
C ILE A 24 2.50 18.25 4.06
N CYS A 25 2.15 17.01 3.76
CA CYS A 25 1.31 16.65 2.62
C CYS A 25 -0.07 16.22 3.13
N LEU A 26 -1.01 17.17 3.21
CA LEU A 26 -2.41 16.87 3.50
C LEU A 26 -3.13 16.59 2.18
N LEU A 27 -3.45 15.33 1.93
CA LEU A 27 -4.21 14.92 0.75
C LEU A 27 -5.56 14.35 1.13
N SER A 28 -6.62 14.88 0.53
CA SER A 28 -7.95 14.26 0.56
C SER A 28 -8.00 13.10 -0.44
N GLN A 29 -8.53 11.96 0.00
CA GLN A 29 -8.55 10.70 -0.76
C GLN A 29 -9.22 10.82 -2.15
N LYS A 30 -10.20 11.73 -2.33
CA LYS A 30 -10.85 11.99 -3.65
C LYS A 30 -9.87 12.47 -4.72
N ILE A 31 -8.79 13.13 -4.31
CA ILE A 31 -7.75 13.65 -5.22
C ILE A 31 -6.75 12.53 -5.52
N VAL A 32 -6.31 11.77 -4.51
CA VAL A 32 -5.32 10.70 -4.65
C VAL A 32 -5.82 9.57 -5.54
N SER A 33 -7.04 9.07 -5.30
CA SER A 33 -7.62 7.96 -6.08
C SER A 33 -7.90 8.34 -7.54
N SER A 34 -8.01 9.63 -7.84
CA SER A 34 -8.32 10.13 -9.18
C SER A 34 -7.08 10.57 -9.97
N PHE A 35 -5.95 10.82 -9.31
CA PHE A 35 -4.81 11.51 -9.95
C PHE A 35 -3.46 10.81 -9.87
N CYS A 36 -3.31 9.63 -9.24
CA CYS A 36 -2.02 8.91 -9.19
C CYS A 36 -0.85 9.89 -8.95
N LEU A 37 -0.92 10.63 -7.83
CA LEU A 37 -0.03 11.76 -7.62
C LEU A 37 1.38 11.31 -7.23
N GLN A 38 2.37 11.89 -7.90
CA GLN A 38 3.79 11.82 -7.55
C GLN A 38 4.27 13.22 -7.14
N PHE A 39 5.11 13.27 -6.10
CA PHE A 39 5.82 14.48 -5.71
C PHE A 39 7.33 14.26 -5.83
N ASP A 40 7.97 15.07 -6.66
CA ASP A 40 9.43 15.14 -6.73
C ASP A 40 9.91 16.11 -5.64
N VAL A 41 10.75 15.62 -4.73
CA VAL A 41 11.31 16.48 -3.68
C VAL A 41 12.66 17.04 -4.15
N PRO A 42 12.85 18.36 -4.16
CA PRO A 42 14.10 18.95 -4.61
C PRO A 42 15.28 18.55 -3.68
N ALA A 43 16.32 17.98 -4.30
CA ALA A 43 17.54 17.44 -3.66
C ALA A 43 18.35 18.46 -2.83
N THR A 44 18.02 19.76 -2.88
CA THR A 44 18.73 20.82 -2.16
C THR A 44 18.32 20.98 -0.69
N SER A 45 17.35 20.20 -0.21
CA SER A 45 16.87 20.28 1.17
C SER A 45 17.61 19.32 2.12
N ARG A 46 18.76 19.75 2.68
CA ARG A 46 19.35 19.06 3.84
C ARG A 46 18.44 19.25 5.06
N LEU A 47 17.81 18.17 5.53
CA LEU A 47 16.95 18.16 6.70
C LEU A 47 17.78 17.77 7.94
N GLN A 48 17.63 18.49 9.05
CA GLN A 48 18.20 18.03 10.33
C GLN A 48 17.34 16.91 10.96
N SER A 49 16.03 16.94 10.67
CA SER A 49 15.00 15.97 11.04
C SER A 49 13.77 16.24 10.17
N GLY A 50 13.37 15.29 9.33
CA GLY A 50 12.16 15.39 8.52
C GLY A 50 10.98 14.68 9.17
N PHE A 51 9.82 15.30 9.17
CA PHE A 51 8.56 14.63 9.49
C PHE A 51 7.74 14.60 8.22
N ILE A 52 7.19 13.43 7.93
CA ILE A 52 6.23 13.28 6.85
C ILE A 52 4.91 12.94 7.49
N ILE A 53 3.95 13.84 7.30
CA ILE A 53 2.59 13.72 7.85
C ILE A 53 1.69 13.37 6.68
N PHE A 54 1.03 12.22 6.78
CA PHE A 54 -0.05 11.84 5.88
C PHE A 54 -1.33 11.70 6.69
N SER A 55 -2.43 12.22 6.15
CA SER A 55 -3.76 12.01 6.69
C SER A 55 -4.49 11.05 5.77
N LEU A 56 -4.84 9.88 6.29
CA LEU A 56 -5.77 8.96 5.64
C LEU A 56 -7.11 9.00 6.39
N TYR A 57 -8.19 8.67 5.68
CA TYR A 57 -9.57 8.74 6.14
C TYR A 57 -9.79 8.19 7.58
N ASN A 58 -10.70 8.83 8.35
CA ASN A 58 -11.05 8.56 9.77
C ASN A 58 -10.05 9.02 10.86
N ASP A 59 -9.62 10.28 10.85
CA ASP A 59 -8.86 10.93 11.94
C ASP A 59 -7.47 10.33 12.25
N PHE A 60 -6.99 9.35 11.48
CA PHE A 60 -5.63 8.83 11.62
C PHE A 60 -4.64 9.76 10.90
N LEU A 61 -4.12 10.73 11.65
CA LEU A 61 -2.90 11.44 11.32
C LEU A 61 -1.71 10.55 11.67
N PHE A 62 -1.06 9.99 10.65
CA PHE A 62 0.17 9.26 10.86
C PHE A 62 1.37 10.19 10.70
N PHE A 63 2.18 10.26 11.76
CA PHE A 63 3.45 10.98 11.76
C PHE A 63 4.57 9.98 11.58
N LEU A 64 5.15 9.90 10.38
CA LEU A 64 6.40 9.18 10.22
C LEU A 64 7.56 10.12 10.55
N LEU A 65 8.23 9.85 11.67
CA LEU A 65 9.49 10.49 12.00
C LEU A 65 10.58 9.76 11.22
N LEU A 66 10.97 10.33 10.10
CA LEU A 66 12.10 9.82 9.36
C LEU A 66 13.37 10.36 10.05
N HIS A 67 14.11 9.48 10.72
CA HIS A 67 15.42 9.83 11.29
C HIS A 67 16.49 10.13 10.22
N SER A 68 16.12 10.12 8.93
CA SER A 68 17.00 10.50 7.84
C SER A 68 17.09 12.01 7.72
N THR A 69 18.31 12.48 7.47
CA THR A 69 18.62 13.88 7.16
C THR A 69 18.37 14.25 5.70
N LEU A 70 17.97 13.28 4.87
CA LEU A 70 17.73 13.45 3.45
C LEU A 70 16.24 13.29 3.14
N ALA A 71 15.71 14.22 2.36
CA ALA A 71 14.35 14.10 1.82
C ALA A 71 14.30 12.99 0.74
N PRO A 72 13.18 12.25 0.62
CA PRO A 72 13.03 11.23 -0.41
C PRO A 72 13.04 11.88 -1.79
N GLU A 73 13.68 11.27 -2.78
CA GLU A 73 13.66 11.72 -4.17
C GLU A 73 12.26 11.63 -4.77
N GLN A 74 11.53 10.56 -4.45
CA GLN A 74 10.15 10.36 -4.88
C GLN A 74 9.25 9.97 -3.70
N LEU A 75 8.05 10.57 -3.69
CA LEU A 75 6.96 10.22 -2.79
C LEU A 75 5.73 9.90 -3.63
N VAL A 76 5.23 8.67 -3.49
CA VAL A 76 4.20 8.10 -4.37
C VAL A 76 3.19 7.30 -3.56
N TRP A 77 1.90 7.41 -3.88
CA TRP A 77 0.87 6.54 -3.30
C TRP A 77 0.87 5.16 -3.95
N CYS A 78 0.79 4.12 -3.13
CA CYS A 78 0.65 2.73 -3.58
C CYS A 78 -0.70 2.19 -3.11
N GLY A 79 -1.68 2.19 -4.01
CA GLY A 79 -3.06 1.83 -3.67
C GLY A 79 -3.77 2.89 -2.82
N MET A 80 -4.67 2.46 -1.93
CA MET A 80 -5.59 3.37 -1.22
C MET A 80 -5.06 3.93 0.10
N ASP A 81 -4.16 3.21 0.76
CA ASP A 81 -3.85 3.39 2.17
C ASP A 81 -2.35 3.28 2.49
N SER A 82 -1.48 3.14 1.48
CA SER A 82 -0.04 3.05 1.67
C SER A 82 0.75 4.04 0.82
N VAL A 83 1.90 4.49 1.35
CA VAL A 83 2.79 5.45 0.68
C VAL A 83 4.17 4.84 0.50
N LEU A 84 4.75 5.10 -0.67
CA LEU A 84 6.13 4.79 -1.02
C LEU A 84 6.99 6.04 -0.93
N LEU A 85 8.16 5.87 -0.32
CA LEU A 85 9.18 6.90 -0.21
C LEU A 85 10.50 6.30 -0.69
N TYR A 86 11.16 6.97 -1.62
CA TYR A 86 12.37 6.47 -2.23
C TYR A 86 13.53 7.43 -2.03
N TRP A 87 14.69 6.87 -1.66
CA TRP A 87 15.99 7.52 -1.62
C TRP A 87 16.97 6.64 -2.37
N ASP A 88 17.84 7.16 -3.24
CA ASP A 88 19.02 6.49 -3.82
C ASP A 88 18.89 4.95 -4.03
N ASP A 89 19.13 4.13 -2.99
CA ASP A 89 19.06 2.66 -3.00
C ASP A 89 17.91 2.05 -2.15
N MET A 90 17.14 2.86 -1.42
CA MET A 90 16.12 2.43 -0.46
C MET A 90 14.72 2.91 -0.84
N LEU A 91 13.82 1.95 -1.03
CA LEU A 91 12.39 2.17 -1.12
C LEU A 91 11.71 1.74 0.19
N LEU A 92 11.02 2.67 0.84
CA LEU A 92 10.24 2.45 2.05
C LEU A 92 8.75 2.53 1.75
N MET A 93 8.03 1.45 2.03
CA MET A 93 6.57 1.43 2.05
C MET A 93 6.07 1.63 3.47
N VAL A 94 5.10 2.52 3.63
CA VAL A 94 4.46 2.87 4.89
C VAL A 94 2.99 2.51 4.79
N GLY A 95 2.56 1.53 5.57
CA GLY A 95 1.16 1.12 5.66
C GLY A 95 0.33 2.05 6.55
N PRO A 96 -1.01 1.91 6.50
CA PRO A 96 -1.93 2.79 7.23
C PRO A 96 -1.82 2.68 8.76
N TYR A 97 -1.33 1.54 9.27
CA TYR A 97 -1.20 1.27 10.70
C TYR A 97 0.23 1.48 11.22
N GLY A 98 1.09 2.11 10.40
CA GLY A 98 2.50 2.34 10.74
C GLY A 98 3.43 1.16 10.48
N ASP A 99 2.93 0.11 9.83
CA ASP A 99 3.77 -0.98 9.32
C ASP A 99 4.74 -0.43 8.28
N LEU A 100 5.99 -0.89 8.35
CA LEU A 100 7.07 -0.44 7.48
C LEU A 100 7.64 -1.64 6.73
N VAL A 101 7.72 -1.55 5.41
CA VAL A 101 8.40 -2.53 4.57
C VAL A 101 9.50 -1.83 3.79
N ARG A 102 10.71 -2.38 3.85
CA ARG A 102 11.90 -1.82 3.21
C ARG A 102 12.34 -2.70 2.06
N TYR A 103 12.57 -2.10 0.91
CA TYR A 103 13.14 -2.71 -0.28
C TYR A 103 14.45 -1.99 -0.61
N LEU A 104 15.48 -2.77 -0.93
CA LEU A 104 16.78 -2.25 -1.34
C LEU A 104 16.98 -2.56 -2.82
N TYR A 105 17.42 -1.58 -3.57
CA TYR A 105 17.66 -1.65 -5.01
C TYR A 105 19.14 -1.34 -5.29
N ASP A 106 19.78 -2.18 -6.10
CA ASP A 106 21.19 -2.00 -6.49
C ASP A 106 21.37 -0.95 -7.60
N GLU A 107 20.29 -0.54 -8.26
CA GLU A 107 20.26 0.44 -9.33
C GLU A 107 19.21 1.52 -9.07
N PRO A 108 19.38 2.75 -9.61
CA PRO A 108 18.37 3.78 -9.53
C PRO A 108 17.04 3.33 -10.13
N ILE A 109 15.95 3.62 -9.42
CA ILE A 109 14.59 3.30 -9.85
C ILE A 109 13.72 4.53 -10.06
N ILE A 110 12.67 4.36 -10.85
CA ILE A 110 11.59 5.34 -11.02
C ILE A 110 10.28 4.65 -10.65
N ILE A 111 9.48 5.31 -9.80
CA ILE A 111 8.19 4.81 -9.37
C ILE A 111 7.10 5.53 -10.15
N ILE A 112 6.19 4.77 -10.76
CA ILE A 112 5.02 5.27 -11.46
C ILE A 112 3.77 4.85 -10.68
N PRO A 113 3.00 5.80 -10.12
CA PRO A 113 1.75 5.47 -9.43
C PRO A 113 0.69 4.92 -10.39
N GLU A 114 -0.01 3.88 -9.95
CA GLU A 114 -1.17 3.29 -10.63
C GLU A 114 -2.36 3.20 -9.65
N CYS A 115 -3.56 2.92 -10.14
CA CYS A 115 -4.76 2.90 -9.31
C CYS A 115 -4.71 1.84 -8.20
N ASP A 116 -4.13 0.68 -8.51
CA ASP A 116 -4.11 -0.49 -7.61
C ASP A 116 -2.74 -0.71 -6.96
N GLY A 117 -1.76 0.16 -7.21
CA GLY A 117 -0.39 -0.02 -6.73
C GLY A 117 0.59 0.98 -7.34
N SER A 118 1.83 0.55 -7.51
CA SER A 118 2.88 1.35 -8.15
C SER A 118 3.81 0.47 -8.95
N ARG A 119 4.16 0.93 -10.15
CA ARG A 119 5.15 0.27 -10.98
C ARG A 119 6.53 0.82 -10.67
N ILE A 120 7.48 -0.07 -10.46
CA ILE A 120 8.87 0.26 -10.16
C ILE A 120 9.69 -0.12 -11.39
N LEU A 121 10.34 0.88 -11.98
CA LEU A 121 11.17 0.72 -13.17
C LEU A 121 12.63 0.88 -12.77
N SER A 122 13.43 -0.13 -13.03
CA SER A 122 14.89 -0.04 -13.07
C SER A 122 15.36 -0.08 -14.53
N ASN A 123 16.67 -0.03 -14.75
CA ASN A 123 17.22 -0.17 -16.09
C ASN A 123 17.12 -1.62 -16.63
N LEU A 124 16.98 -2.60 -15.74
CA LEU A 124 16.95 -4.03 -16.07
C LEU A 124 15.54 -4.64 -16.01
N ASN A 125 14.76 -4.24 -15.01
CA ASN A 125 13.52 -4.89 -14.64
C ASN A 125 12.37 -3.89 -14.46
N MET A 126 11.14 -4.40 -14.66
CA MET A 126 9.90 -3.74 -14.28
C MET A 126 9.20 -4.60 -13.23
N GLU A 127 8.92 -4.02 -12.08
CA GLU A 127 8.21 -4.64 -10.98
C GLU A 127 6.88 -3.92 -10.73
N PHE A 128 5.87 -4.63 -10.24
CA PHE A 128 4.61 -4.04 -9.82
C PHE A 128 4.41 -4.32 -8.33
N LEU A 129 4.40 -3.25 -7.53
CA LEU A 129 4.19 -3.30 -6.10
C LEU A 129 2.73 -2.94 -5.81
N GLN A 130 2.03 -3.83 -5.13
CA GLN A 130 0.65 -3.61 -4.69
C GLN A 130 0.44 -4.22 -3.30
N GLN A 131 -0.48 -3.65 -2.53
CA GLN A 131 -0.97 -4.28 -1.32
C GLN A 131 -1.71 -5.57 -1.70
N ALA A 132 -1.51 -6.65 -0.94
CA ALA A 132 -2.26 -7.87 -1.15
C ALA A 132 -3.76 -7.58 -0.96
N PRO A 133 -4.62 -7.94 -1.93
CA PRO A 133 -6.07 -7.76 -1.77
C PRO A 133 -6.58 -8.50 -0.53
N ALA A 134 -7.61 -7.96 0.12
CA ALA A 134 -8.21 -8.58 1.31
C ALA A 134 -8.68 -10.04 1.07
N SER A 135 -9.10 -10.35 -0.17
CA SER A 135 -9.42 -11.73 -0.57
C SER A 135 -8.21 -12.66 -0.45
N THR A 136 -7.03 -12.21 -0.88
CA THR A 136 -5.78 -12.97 -0.78
C THR A 136 -5.35 -13.10 0.68
N GLU A 137 -5.42 -12.01 1.47
CA GLU A 137 -5.11 -12.06 2.89
C GLU A 137 -6.00 -13.08 3.62
N SER A 138 -7.31 -13.08 3.36
CA SER A 138 -8.25 -14.01 4.00
C SER A 138 -7.92 -15.49 3.79
N ILE A 139 -7.28 -15.82 2.66
CA ILE A 139 -6.87 -17.18 2.29
C ILE A 139 -5.60 -17.58 3.04
N PHE A 140 -4.59 -16.71 3.05
CA PHE A 140 -3.23 -17.03 3.53
C PHE A 140 -2.96 -16.56 4.97
N LYS A 141 -3.92 -15.91 5.62
CA LYS A 141 -3.79 -15.50 7.02
C LYS A 141 -3.57 -16.72 7.90
N ILE A 142 -2.53 -16.66 8.73
CA ILE A 142 -2.16 -17.76 9.63
C ILE A 142 -3.32 -18.04 10.59
N GLY A 143 -3.78 -19.29 10.61
CA GLY A 143 -4.92 -19.72 11.44
C GLY A 143 -6.28 -19.22 10.95
N SER A 144 -6.38 -18.84 9.67
CA SER A 144 -7.66 -18.48 9.06
C SER A 144 -8.61 -19.68 9.06
N ILE A 145 -9.83 -19.44 9.54
CA ILE A 145 -10.97 -20.37 9.45
C ILE A 145 -12.03 -19.84 8.48
N GLU A 146 -11.66 -18.85 7.65
CA GLU A 146 -12.54 -18.31 6.63
C GLU A 146 -12.91 -19.39 5.61
N PRO A 147 -14.15 -19.41 5.09
CA PRO A 147 -14.59 -20.41 4.13
C PRO A 147 -13.67 -20.55 2.90
N THR A 148 -13.07 -19.45 2.46
CA THR A 148 -12.14 -19.40 1.32
C THR A 148 -10.78 -20.03 1.63
N SER A 149 -10.29 -19.87 2.87
CA SER A 149 -9.04 -20.48 3.33
C SER A 149 -9.20 -22.00 3.47
N LEU A 150 -10.28 -22.45 4.12
CA LEU A 150 -10.63 -23.86 4.22
C LEU A 150 -10.86 -24.52 2.84
N LEU A 151 -11.42 -23.78 1.88
CA LEU A 151 -11.56 -24.25 0.51
C LEU A 151 -10.19 -24.42 -0.19
N TYR A 152 -9.26 -23.49 0.05
CA TYR A 152 -7.90 -23.58 -0.49
C TYR A 152 -7.14 -24.79 0.09
N ASP A 153 -7.23 -25.01 1.40
CA ASP A 153 -6.62 -26.18 2.04
C ASP A 153 -7.22 -27.49 1.51
N ALA A 154 -8.56 -27.56 1.40
CA ALA A 154 -9.23 -28.72 0.82
C ALA A 154 -8.79 -29.00 -0.63
N LEU A 155 -8.55 -27.94 -1.42
CA LEU A 155 -8.03 -28.06 -2.79
C LEU A 155 -6.58 -28.57 -2.81
N ASP A 156 -5.69 -28.05 -1.95
CA ASP A 156 -4.30 -28.52 -1.86
C ASP A 156 -4.23 -30.01 -1.44
N HIS A 157 -5.07 -30.42 -0.49
CA HIS A 157 -5.19 -31.83 -0.09
C HIS A 157 -5.72 -32.73 -1.22
N PHE A 158 -6.71 -32.23 -1.98
CA PHE A 158 -7.22 -32.92 -3.15
C PHE A 158 -6.14 -33.09 -4.22
N ASP A 159 -5.36 -32.04 -4.52
CA ASP A 159 -4.29 -32.06 -5.51
C ASP A 159 -3.16 -33.03 -5.11
N ARG A 160 -2.86 -33.13 -3.81
CA ARG A 160 -1.92 -34.10 -3.23
C ARG A 160 -2.47 -35.54 -3.17
N ARG A 161 -3.70 -35.77 -3.66
CA ARG A 161 -4.43 -37.06 -3.61
C ARG A 161 -4.55 -37.62 -2.19
N ASN A 162 -4.60 -36.74 -1.18
CA ASN A 162 -4.80 -37.16 0.20
C ASN A 162 -6.30 -37.27 0.50
N ALA A 163 -6.88 -38.44 0.27
CA ALA A 163 -8.31 -38.71 0.46
C ALA A 163 -8.80 -38.64 1.93
N LYS A 164 -7.92 -38.28 2.88
CA LYS A 164 -8.23 -38.22 4.31
C LYS A 164 -8.69 -36.84 4.82
N ASP A 165 -8.50 -35.77 4.06
CA ASP A 165 -8.77 -34.39 4.50
C ASP A 165 -10.09 -33.81 3.94
N ASP A 166 -11.19 -34.57 4.05
CA ASP A 166 -12.54 -34.14 3.63
C ASP A 166 -13.27 -33.32 4.73
N GLU A 167 -12.63 -33.07 5.87
CA GLU A 167 -13.25 -32.35 7.00
C GLU A 167 -13.51 -30.89 6.67
N ASN A 168 -12.53 -30.20 6.06
CA ASN A 168 -12.66 -28.79 5.69
C ASN A 168 -13.80 -28.55 4.69
N LEU A 169 -13.97 -29.44 3.71
CA LEU A 169 -15.04 -29.33 2.71
C LEU A 169 -16.43 -29.49 3.34
N ARG A 170 -16.56 -30.34 4.36
CA ARG A 170 -17.83 -30.50 5.10
C ARG A 170 -18.17 -29.26 5.90
N LEU A 171 -17.18 -28.60 6.51
CA LEU A 171 -17.37 -27.38 7.29
C LEU A 171 -17.90 -26.22 6.44
N ILE A 172 -17.45 -26.12 5.19
CA ILE A 172 -17.80 -25.00 4.30
C ILE A 172 -18.96 -25.28 3.34
N LYS A 173 -19.62 -26.44 3.42
CA LYS A 173 -20.61 -26.87 2.42
C LYS A 173 -21.74 -25.85 2.21
N THR A 174 -22.18 -25.17 3.26
CA THR A 174 -23.24 -24.15 3.20
C THR A 174 -22.74 -22.79 2.71
N SER A 175 -21.46 -22.48 2.91
CA SER A 175 -20.80 -21.22 2.51
C SER A 175 -19.99 -21.33 1.22
N LEU A 176 -20.00 -22.50 0.57
CA LEU A 176 -19.21 -22.80 -0.63
C LEU A 176 -19.43 -21.78 -1.77
N PRO A 177 -20.66 -21.30 -2.07
CA PRO A 177 -20.84 -20.30 -3.12
C PRO A 177 -20.10 -18.99 -2.86
N GLU A 178 -20.07 -18.52 -1.60
CA GLU A 178 -19.36 -17.29 -1.22
C GLU A 178 -17.84 -17.53 -1.21
N ALA A 179 -17.39 -18.68 -0.69
CA ALA A 179 -15.98 -19.08 -0.73
C ALA A 179 -15.45 -19.09 -2.18
N VAL A 180 -16.20 -19.67 -3.12
CA VAL A 180 -15.82 -19.72 -4.54
C VAL A 180 -15.76 -18.32 -5.15
N LYS A 181 -16.65 -17.41 -4.75
CA LYS A 181 -16.65 -16.03 -5.23
C LYS A 181 -15.39 -15.28 -4.80
N VAL A 182 -15.00 -15.37 -3.53
CA VAL A 182 -13.76 -14.76 -3.01
C VAL A 182 -12.53 -15.44 -3.61
N PHE A 183 -12.56 -16.76 -3.75
CA PHE A 183 -11.47 -17.55 -4.35
C PHE A 183 -11.21 -17.18 -5.81
N ARG A 184 -12.27 -16.82 -6.56
CA ARG A 184 -12.12 -16.31 -7.93
C ARG A 184 -11.35 -14.99 -7.98
N CYS A 185 -11.56 -14.09 -7.02
CA CYS A 185 -10.81 -12.84 -6.93
C CYS A 185 -9.32 -13.04 -6.64
N TYR A 186 -8.94 -14.18 -6.04
CA TYR A 186 -7.53 -14.55 -5.87
C TYR A 186 -6.88 -15.09 -7.16
N LYS A 187 -7.66 -15.79 -8.01
CA LYS A 187 -7.12 -16.48 -9.19
C LYS A 187 -7.05 -15.60 -10.46
N THR A 188 -7.64 -14.41 -10.41
CA THR A 188 -7.61 -13.39 -11.47
C THR A 188 -6.51 -12.38 -11.20
#